data_AF-A0A210QXF9-F1
#
_entry.id   AF-A0A210QXF9-F1
#
_cell.length_a   1.000
_cell.length_b   1.000
_cell.length_c   1.000
_cell.angle_alpha   90.00
_cell.angle_beta   90.00
_cell.angle_gamma   90.00
#
_symmetry.space_group_name_H-M   'P 1'
#
loop_
_entity.id
_entity.type
_entity.pdbx_description
1 polymer ?
#
loop_
_entity_poly.entity_id
_entity_poly.type
_entity_poly.pdbx_seq_one_letter_code
_entity_poly.pdbx_strand_id
1 'polypeptide(L)'
;METDAWKEPEVTNYDGEAAPLTVVPEVTSFDNLMYDGKDDVISMGVSRDDVVIVLSGLYGILLVVIGLVLPIAEAFIHTDTGQNYLFEFFYLYVYTASLAFLLFIYVFLLRSEPLPVPFWFHSMRTWVRSRIWDAELDTNDTVVKKPIKKISFEGATHETGSFFLRLGAVGFGIGSMILDALYFGQYFEIGDHHRFCLDATQILKPSIKFCFSFSQLFFLFRNSKVSILQHSSVARFGFMHMSATNVCVWFRVIVVETLHSIHSHQKSHHYTRLNSTREERNESQIWTNSEMKLSYFPALPELSCQWSNLIGQVLRSASPYLYPFTIEYSVICAGIFFVMWQNVGIGSKRSTDHSDVSHKHLMSVDCASSSRGLFLGILTFIASVVSIILFSVVTETGYESHMIVLIVYLIENISYIFMIIATIIAVWRMRHLRFSRTLTDELEVVLALLSFSGLFMFSVFSIFAGIHVIDTLDGVLTIITNIFATVQATLQTMLLIMGMGMSAGSQINAAKKAGREFVTFLLLCNITMWGNTTFQIKNVAHNPVQLQFYGPEAWGIFTHISVPLSIFFRFHSTVCLSHIWKHAWKVKQL
;
A
#
# COMPACT_ATOMS: atom_id res chain seq x y z
N MET A 1 29.43 -46.18 -82.02
CA MET A 1 29.60 -45.90 -80.57
C MET A 1 30.89 -46.56 -80.10
N GLU A 2 32.10 -46.08 -80.41
CA GLU A 2 32.54 -44.70 -80.67
C GLU A 2 32.16 -43.72 -79.55
N THR A 3 33.10 -42.97 -78.96
CA THR A 3 34.58 -43.05 -79.04
C THR A 3 35.17 -42.35 -77.81
N ASP A 4 36.40 -42.72 -77.45
CA ASP A 4 37.20 -41.94 -76.50
C ASP A 4 37.59 -40.54 -77.03
N ALA A 5 38.09 -39.74 -76.08
CA ALA A 5 39.12 -38.71 -76.23
C ALA A 5 38.72 -37.23 -76.39
N TRP A 6 39.08 -36.46 -75.35
CA TRP A 6 39.95 -35.28 -75.41
C TRP A 6 39.84 -34.32 -76.62
N LYS A 7 39.38 -33.08 -76.35
CA LYS A 7 40.28 -31.91 -76.21
C LYS A 7 39.53 -30.61 -75.89
N GLU A 8 40.15 -29.77 -75.06
CA GLU A 8 39.77 -28.38 -74.82
C GLU A 8 40.10 -27.49 -76.03
N PRO A 9 39.47 -26.30 -76.10
CA PRO A 9 40.30 -25.10 -76.17
C PRO A 9 39.82 -23.92 -75.28
N GLU A 10 40.76 -23.44 -74.47
CA GLU A 10 41.13 -22.05 -74.14
C GLU A 10 40.20 -20.82 -74.35
N VAL A 11 40.28 -19.90 -73.37
CA VAL A 11 40.29 -18.41 -73.49
C VAL A 11 38.94 -17.75 -73.87
N THR A 12 38.33 -16.81 -73.12
CA THR A 12 38.63 -16.00 -71.89
C THR A 12 37.27 -15.54 -71.26
N ASN A 13 37.08 -14.68 -70.24
CA ASN A 13 37.89 -13.61 -69.60
C ASN A 13 37.35 -13.24 -68.19
N TYR A 14 38.01 -12.27 -67.51
CA TYR A 14 37.62 -11.54 -66.30
C TYR A 14 37.53 -12.30 -64.96
N ASP A 15 38.68 -12.38 -64.28
CA ASP A 15 38.77 -12.52 -62.82
C ASP A 15 39.04 -11.15 -62.16
N GLY A 16 38.50 -10.97 -60.95
CA GLY A 16 38.71 -9.82 -60.07
C GLY A 16 37.53 -9.66 -59.09
N GLU A 17 37.70 -9.50 -57.79
CA GLU A 17 38.92 -9.41 -56.99
C GLU A 17 38.55 -9.77 -55.54
N ALA A 18 39.28 -10.68 -54.88
CA ALA A 18 38.96 -11.14 -53.52
C ALA A 18 40.08 -10.77 -52.54
N ALA A 19 39.77 -9.91 -51.56
CA ALA A 19 40.73 -9.33 -50.63
C ALA A 19 41.19 -10.32 -49.53
N PRO A 20 42.43 -10.17 -48.99
CA PRO A 20 43.10 -11.25 -48.24
C PRO A 20 42.84 -11.27 -46.73
N LEU A 21 43.09 -12.44 -46.14
CA LEU A 21 43.18 -12.67 -44.69
C LEU A 21 44.24 -11.77 -44.03
N THR A 22 43.86 -11.10 -42.94
CA THR A 22 44.78 -10.32 -42.09
C THR A 22 44.79 -10.80 -40.64
N VAL A 23 45.93 -11.43 -40.31
CA VAL A 23 46.72 -11.33 -39.05
C VAL A 23 45.97 -11.02 -37.74
N VAL A 24 46.03 -11.98 -36.81
CA VAL A 24 45.70 -11.80 -35.38
C VAL A 24 46.75 -10.90 -34.70
N PRO A 25 46.37 -9.83 -33.98
CA PRO A 25 47.29 -9.09 -33.13
C PRO A 25 47.48 -9.79 -31.78
N GLU A 26 48.74 -10.06 -31.45
CA GLU A 26 49.21 -10.71 -30.23
C GLU A 26 49.18 -9.74 -29.03
N VAL A 27 48.63 -10.20 -27.89
CA VAL A 27 48.54 -9.38 -26.67
C VAL A 27 49.93 -9.18 -26.07
N THR A 28 50.44 -7.94 -26.09
CA THR A 28 51.78 -7.59 -25.60
C THR A 28 51.75 -6.45 -24.57
N SER A 29 52.62 -6.60 -23.57
CA SER A 29 52.99 -5.67 -22.49
C SER A 29 51.86 -5.04 -21.64
N PHE A 30 51.64 -5.65 -20.47
CA PHE A 30 51.72 -4.91 -19.21
C PHE A 30 52.93 -3.96 -19.25
N ASP A 31 52.70 -2.64 -19.07
CA ASP A 31 53.62 -1.62 -18.53
C ASP A 31 53.28 -0.23 -19.09
N ASN A 32 52.19 0.39 -18.60
CA ASN A 32 51.91 1.84 -18.74
C ASN A 32 50.77 2.31 -17.83
N LEU A 33 50.83 1.96 -16.54
CA LEU A 33 49.82 2.37 -15.53
C LEU A 33 50.44 2.79 -14.19
N MET A 34 51.59 3.47 -14.26
CA MET A 34 52.20 4.20 -13.14
C MET A 34 52.71 5.57 -13.62
N TYR A 35 51.86 6.59 -13.59
CA TYR A 35 52.17 7.95 -13.08
C TYR A 35 50.96 8.91 -13.23
N ASP A 36 50.13 9.01 -12.18
CA ASP A 36 49.65 10.32 -11.69
C ASP A 36 49.26 10.19 -10.21
N GLY A 37 50.28 10.12 -9.36
CA GLY A 37 50.11 10.11 -7.91
C GLY A 37 49.95 11.53 -7.39
N LYS A 38 48.71 12.00 -7.28
CA LYS A 38 48.33 13.20 -6.51
C LYS A 38 47.15 12.91 -5.60
N ASP A 39 47.46 12.31 -4.46
CA ASP A 39 46.80 12.53 -3.17
C ASP A 39 45.27 12.69 -3.14
N ASP A 40 44.54 11.83 -3.86
CA ASP A 40 43.19 11.45 -3.45
C ASP A 40 43.30 10.58 -2.18
N VAL A 41 43.61 11.26 -1.07
CA VAL A 41 43.38 10.71 0.27
C VAL A 41 41.86 10.59 0.40
N ILE A 42 41.35 9.40 0.06
CA ILE A 42 39.97 9.01 0.36
C ILE A 42 39.85 9.03 1.88
N SER A 43 39.39 10.17 2.40
CA SER A 43 39.04 10.31 3.80
C SER A 43 37.85 9.39 4.06
N MET A 44 38.16 8.18 4.54
CA MET A 44 37.18 7.16 4.95
C MET A 44 36.53 7.55 6.29
N GLY A 45 36.18 8.84 6.44
CA GLY A 45 35.39 9.37 7.51
C GLY A 45 33.91 9.25 7.14
N VAL A 46 33.16 8.51 7.94
CA VAL A 46 31.70 8.45 7.81
C VAL A 46 31.15 9.87 7.93
N SER A 47 30.38 10.35 6.94
CA SER A 47 29.90 11.72 6.98
C SER A 47 28.87 11.90 8.09
N ARG A 48 28.76 13.11 8.65
CA ARG A 48 27.76 13.43 9.67
C ARG A 48 26.33 13.12 9.18
N ASP A 49 26.08 13.25 7.88
CA ASP A 49 24.79 12.92 7.28
C ASP A 49 24.53 11.40 7.24
N ASP A 50 25.53 10.57 6.94
CA ASP A 50 25.41 9.10 6.94
C ASP A 50 25.10 8.56 8.34
N VAL A 51 25.78 9.06 9.36
CA VAL A 51 25.50 8.71 10.78
C VAL A 51 24.04 9.05 11.13
N VAL A 52 23.56 10.23 10.71
CA VAL A 52 22.18 10.66 10.96
C VAL A 52 21.16 9.80 10.19
N ILE A 53 21.46 9.36 8.97
CA ILE A 53 20.63 8.41 8.22
C ILE A 53 20.50 7.11 9.02
N VAL A 54 21.61 6.49 9.42
CA VAL A 54 21.62 5.25 10.19
C VAL A 54 20.89 5.40 11.54
N LEU A 55 21.17 6.46 12.30
CA LEU A 55 20.50 6.71 13.59
C LEU A 55 18.98 6.92 13.45
N SER A 56 18.54 7.68 12.43
CA SER A 56 17.10 7.86 12.17
C SER A 56 16.43 6.56 11.76
N GLY A 57 17.11 5.72 10.96
CA GLY A 57 16.64 4.38 10.59
C GLY A 57 16.50 3.44 11.79
N LEU A 58 17.53 3.35 12.64
CA LEU A 58 17.50 2.56 13.88
C LEU A 58 16.40 3.02 14.84
N TYR A 59 16.18 4.33 14.96
CA TYR A 59 15.07 4.90 15.74
C TYR A 59 13.70 4.46 15.21
N GLY A 60 13.49 4.49 13.88
CA GLY A 60 12.25 3.99 13.27
C GLY A 60 12.05 2.49 13.49
N ILE A 61 13.11 1.68 13.35
CA ILE A 61 13.07 0.24 13.63
C ILE A 61 12.67 -0.02 15.09
N LEU A 62 13.25 0.71 16.05
CA LEU A 62 12.91 0.59 17.47
C LEU A 62 11.44 0.92 17.73
N LEU A 63 10.91 2.00 17.14
CA LEU A 63 9.49 2.36 17.26
C LEU A 63 8.58 1.27 16.68
N VAL A 64 8.91 0.73 15.50
CA VAL A 64 8.13 -0.35 14.88
C VAL A 64 8.16 -1.59 15.76
N VAL A 65 9.32 -2.04 16.24
CA VAL A 65 9.42 -3.22 17.12
C VAL A 65 8.57 -3.05 18.37
N ILE A 66 8.62 -1.89 19.03
CA ILE A 66 7.77 -1.59 20.20
C ILE A 66 6.29 -1.62 19.80
N GLY A 67 5.90 -0.96 18.71
CA GLY A 67 4.51 -0.90 18.23
C GLY A 67 3.96 -2.20 17.65
N LEU A 68 4.79 -3.17 17.31
CA LEU A 68 4.40 -4.54 16.96
C LEU A 68 4.22 -5.41 18.22
N VAL A 69 5.13 -5.31 19.19
CA VAL A 69 5.08 -6.12 20.41
C VAL A 69 3.95 -5.67 21.34
N LEU A 70 3.71 -4.36 21.47
CA LEU A 70 2.74 -3.82 22.42
C LEU A 70 1.30 -4.33 22.21
N PRO A 71 0.67 -4.27 21.02
CA PRO A 71 -0.70 -4.78 20.84
C PRO A 71 -0.83 -6.29 21.09
N ILE A 72 0.23 -7.07 20.81
CA ILE A 72 0.25 -8.51 21.11
C ILE A 72 0.29 -8.71 22.64
N ALA A 73 1.16 -7.98 23.35
CA ALA A 73 1.25 -8.08 24.81
C ALA A 73 -0.04 -7.61 25.49
N GLU A 74 -0.67 -6.53 25.00
CA GLU A 74 -1.98 -6.03 25.44
C GLU A 74 -3.06 -7.13 25.33
N ALA A 75 -3.03 -7.92 24.25
CA ALA A 75 -3.96 -9.03 24.03
C ALA A 75 -3.80 -10.21 25.00
N PHE A 76 -2.69 -10.34 25.74
CA PHE A 76 -2.47 -11.45 26.69
C PHE A 76 -2.51 -11.02 28.18
N ILE A 77 -2.75 -9.74 28.47
CA ILE A 77 -2.82 -9.25 29.85
C ILE A 77 -4.23 -9.45 30.42
N HIS A 78 -4.31 -10.08 31.60
CA HIS A 78 -5.53 -10.12 32.41
C HIS A 78 -5.60 -8.86 33.30
N THR A 79 -6.79 -8.27 33.45
CA THR A 79 -6.98 -6.88 33.95
C THR A 79 -6.58 -6.57 35.38
N ASP A 80 -6.26 -7.57 36.21
CA ASP A 80 -6.12 -7.39 37.66
C ASP A 80 -4.93 -6.49 38.07
N THR A 81 -4.09 -6.06 37.13
CA THR A 81 -2.88 -5.23 37.37
C THR A 81 -2.98 -3.75 36.97
N GLY A 82 -4.05 -3.29 36.32
CA GLY A 82 -4.24 -1.86 36.00
C GLY A 82 -3.18 -1.23 35.07
N GLN A 83 -2.47 -2.03 34.28
CA GLN A 83 -1.32 -1.61 33.46
C GLN A 83 -1.66 -1.02 32.07
N ASN A 84 -2.95 -0.88 31.74
CA ASN A 84 -3.43 -0.43 30.42
C ASN A 84 -2.83 0.93 29.96
N TYR A 85 -2.47 1.80 30.91
CA TYR A 85 -1.91 3.13 30.64
C TYR A 85 -0.63 3.13 29.79
N LEU A 86 0.21 2.08 29.85
CA LEU A 86 1.45 2.03 29.08
C LEU A 86 1.21 1.89 27.58
N PHE A 87 0.22 1.07 27.19
CA PHE A 87 -0.17 0.86 25.79
C PHE A 87 -0.76 2.13 25.20
N GLU A 88 -1.69 2.75 25.93
CA GLU A 88 -2.33 4.00 25.56
C GLU A 88 -1.33 5.16 25.43
N PHE A 89 -0.38 5.28 26.38
CA PHE A 89 0.66 6.30 26.34
C PHE A 89 1.55 6.20 25.10
N PHE A 90 1.94 4.99 24.68
CA PHE A 90 2.74 4.79 23.47
C PHE A 90 2.03 5.31 22.21
N TYR A 91 0.74 4.99 22.04
CA TYR A 91 -0.02 5.46 20.89
C TYR A 91 -0.27 6.98 20.92
N LEU A 92 -0.55 7.55 22.10
CA LEU A 92 -0.61 9.01 22.28
C LEU A 92 0.72 9.70 21.93
N TYR A 93 1.85 9.12 22.33
CA TYR A 93 3.19 9.63 22.00
C TYR A 93 3.44 9.68 20.50
N VAL A 94 3.23 8.58 19.76
CA VAL A 94 3.52 8.55 18.30
C VAL A 94 2.62 9.48 17.49
N TYR A 95 1.34 9.66 17.89
CA TYR A 95 0.47 10.63 17.23
C TYR A 95 0.86 12.08 17.55
N THR A 96 1.15 12.40 18.81
CA THR A 96 1.51 13.77 19.22
C THR A 96 2.86 14.20 18.67
N ALA A 97 3.86 13.31 18.65
CA ALA A 97 5.17 13.59 18.05
C ALA A 97 5.07 13.74 16.51
N SER A 98 4.27 12.91 15.83
CA SER A 98 3.96 13.09 14.40
C SER A 98 3.29 14.44 14.12
N LEU A 99 2.30 14.84 14.93
CA LEU A 99 1.60 16.12 14.78
C LEU A 99 2.54 17.32 15.04
N ALA A 100 3.40 17.23 16.05
CA ALA A 100 4.40 18.24 16.36
C ALA A 100 5.43 18.41 15.22
N PHE A 101 5.85 17.31 14.58
CA PHE A 101 6.73 17.35 13.41
C PHE A 101 6.05 17.98 12.18
N LEU A 102 4.79 17.64 11.90
CA LEU A 102 4.00 18.27 10.84
C LEU A 102 3.84 19.78 11.06
N LEU A 103 3.56 20.20 12.30
CA LEU A 103 3.49 21.60 12.69
C LEU A 103 4.85 22.30 12.50
N PHE A 104 5.96 21.65 12.87
CA PHE A 104 7.31 22.16 12.65
C PHE A 104 7.59 22.39 11.16
N ILE A 105 7.30 21.42 10.28
CA ILE A 105 7.45 21.59 8.83
C ILE A 105 6.59 22.76 8.32
N TYR A 106 5.34 22.86 8.75
CA TYR A 106 4.43 23.90 8.27
C TYR A 106 4.85 25.31 8.71
N VAL A 107 5.32 25.47 9.94
CA VAL A 107 5.71 26.77 10.52
C VAL A 107 7.10 27.22 10.05
N PHE A 108 8.09 26.33 10.01
CA PHE A 108 9.50 26.70 9.81
C PHE A 108 10.02 26.45 8.39
N LEU A 109 9.49 25.44 7.70
CA LEU A 109 10.01 24.97 6.42
C LEU A 109 9.20 25.48 5.22
N LEU A 110 7.88 25.23 5.22
CA LEU A 110 6.99 25.53 4.09
C LEU A 110 6.60 27.01 3.97
N ARG A 111 6.76 27.79 5.06
CA ARG A 111 6.34 29.20 5.09
C ARG A 111 7.49 30.13 4.69
N SER A 112 7.31 30.84 3.58
CA SER A 112 8.23 31.89 3.09
C SER A 112 8.16 33.17 3.94
N GLU A 113 6.98 33.52 4.47
CA GLU A 113 6.79 34.72 5.28
C GLU A 113 6.53 34.41 6.77
N PRO A 114 7.10 35.18 7.71
CA PRO A 114 6.84 35.01 9.14
C PRO A 114 5.42 35.47 9.52
N LEU A 115 4.74 34.72 10.39
CA LEU A 115 3.55 35.23 11.08
C LEU A 115 3.94 36.33 12.09
N PRO A 116 3.07 37.33 12.32
CA PRO A 116 3.07 38.08 13.57
C PRO A 116 2.62 37.14 14.70
N VAL A 117 3.57 36.36 15.24
CA VAL A 117 3.31 35.44 16.36
C VAL A 117 3.14 36.24 17.67
N PRO A 118 2.22 35.84 18.56
CA PRO A 118 2.11 36.43 19.89
C PRO A 118 3.42 36.36 20.67
N PHE A 119 3.70 37.37 21.48
CA PHE A 119 4.96 37.60 22.20
C PHE A 119 5.53 36.33 22.90
N TRP A 120 4.67 35.52 23.51
CA TRP A 120 5.04 34.29 24.20
C TRP A 120 5.72 33.22 23.32
N PHE A 121 5.43 33.19 22.01
CA PHE A 121 6.10 32.30 21.05
C PHE A 121 7.44 32.86 20.55
N HIS A 122 7.73 34.14 20.79
CA HIS A 122 8.97 34.77 20.34
C HIS A 122 10.19 34.15 21.04
N SER A 123 10.11 33.93 22.36
CA SER A 123 11.16 33.31 23.16
C SER A 123 11.54 31.90 22.69
N MET A 124 10.55 31.05 22.34
CA MET A 124 10.84 29.72 21.79
C MET A 124 11.51 29.84 20.41
N ARG A 125 11.05 30.73 19.54
CA ARG A 125 11.65 30.95 18.22
C ARG A 125 13.08 31.49 18.30
N THR A 126 13.38 32.43 19.20
CA THR A 126 14.74 32.95 19.39
C THR A 126 15.64 31.93 20.08
N TRP A 127 15.13 31.16 21.04
CA TRP A 127 15.88 30.10 21.73
C TRP A 127 16.25 28.93 20.80
N VAL A 128 15.30 28.41 20.02
CA VAL A 128 15.57 27.37 19.00
C VAL A 128 16.53 27.90 17.92
N ARG A 129 16.40 29.18 17.55
CA ARG A 129 17.33 29.81 16.59
C ARG A 129 18.74 29.98 17.18
N SER A 130 18.88 30.35 18.44
CA SER A 130 20.19 30.45 19.12
C SER A 130 20.83 29.07 19.37
N ARG A 131 20.05 28.02 19.65
CA ARG A 131 20.59 26.71 20.05
C ARG A 131 20.93 25.76 18.91
N ILE A 132 20.46 26.01 17.68
CA ILE A 132 20.61 25.09 16.53
C ILE A 132 21.45 25.69 15.38
N TRP A 133 21.70 27.01 15.36
CA TRP A 133 22.20 27.69 14.16
C TRP A 133 23.68 28.12 14.23
N ASP A 134 24.33 28.01 15.39
CA ASP A 134 25.70 28.49 15.62
C ASP A 134 26.72 27.33 15.54
N ALA A 135 26.84 26.71 14.35
CA ALA A 135 27.81 25.64 14.10
C ALA A 135 28.58 25.78 12.77
N GLU A 136 28.19 26.69 11.87
CA GLU A 136 28.85 26.84 10.58
C GLU A 136 28.64 28.26 10.02
N LEU A 137 29.58 29.18 10.31
CA LEU A 137 29.92 30.39 9.54
C LEU A 137 30.86 31.30 10.36
N ASP A 138 32.14 30.92 10.44
CA ASP A 138 33.19 31.86 10.82
C ASP A 138 34.38 31.77 9.86
N THR A 139 34.07 32.05 8.58
CA THR A 139 35.05 32.39 7.55
C THR A 139 34.56 33.62 6.81
N ASN A 140 35.32 34.71 6.93
CA ASN A 140 35.11 35.92 6.16
C ASN A 140 35.35 35.64 4.68
N ASP A 141 34.31 35.77 3.85
CA ASP A 141 34.53 36.26 2.49
C ASP A 141 33.30 36.92 1.87
N THR A 142 33.54 37.98 1.10
CA THR A 142 32.50 38.83 0.52
C THR A 142 31.96 38.27 -0.78
N VAL A 143 31.09 37.26 -0.70
CA VAL A 143 30.30 36.75 -1.83
C VAL A 143 28.82 37.04 -1.61
N VAL A 144 28.14 37.53 -2.65
CA VAL A 144 26.69 37.79 -2.66
C VAL A 144 25.94 36.49 -2.32
N LYS A 145 25.52 36.35 -1.05
CA LYS A 145 24.79 35.18 -0.55
C LYS A 145 23.43 35.09 -1.22
N LYS A 146 23.33 34.26 -2.28
CA LYS A 146 22.04 33.82 -2.82
C LYS A 146 21.20 33.20 -1.69
N PRO A 147 19.88 33.42 -1.67
CA PRO A 147 19.03 32.89 -0.60
C PRO A 147 19.14 31.36 -0.58
N ILE A 148 19.48 30.80 0.59
CA ILE A 148 19.58 29.36 0.80
C ILE A 148 18.20 28.73 0.51
N LYS A 149 18.12 27.90 -0.53
CA LYS A 149 16.89 27.17 -0.88
C LYS A 149 16.59 26.16 0.25
N LYS A 150 15.58 26.45 1.08
CA LYS A 150 15.14 25.56 2.16
C LYS A 150 14.58 24.22 1.66
N ILE A 151 13.92 24.29 0.49
CA ILE A 151 13.16 23.24 -0.15
C ILE A 151 13.54 23.21 -1.64
N SER A 152 13.57 22.01 -2.22
CA SER A 152 13.54 21.80 -3.68
C SER A 152 12.27 21.08 -4.09
N PHE A 153 11.64 21.52 -5.18
CA PHE A 153 10.50 20.88 -5.83
C PHE A 153 10.88 20.17 -7.16
N GLU A 154 12.14 20.34 -7.60
CA GLU A 154 12.65 19.97 -8.94
C GLU A 154 13.81 18.94 -8.85
N GLY A 155 14.00 18.28 -7.71
CA GLY A 155 15.22 17.50 -7.44
C GLY A 155 15.04 16.18 -6.71
N ALA A 156 13.82 15.70 -6.51
CA ALA A 156 13.62 14.35 -5.97
C ALA A 156 13.98 13.33 -7.06
N THR A 157 14.99 12.48 -6.81
CA THR A 157 15.41 11.42 -7.73
C THR A 157 14.39 10.29 -7.82
N HIS A 158 13.60 10.09 -6.76
CA HIS A 158 12.44 9.21 -6.71
C HIS A 158 11.18 10.06 -6.59
N GLU A 159 10.22 9.91 -7.50
CA GLU A 159 8.91 10.57 -7.35
C GLU A 159 8.22 10.00 -6.09
N THR A 160 7.58 10.87 -5.30
CA THR A 160 6.91 10.49 -4.04
C THR A 160 5.51 9.91 -4.32
N GLY A 161 5.46 8.79 -5.04
CA GLY A 161 4.22 8.11 -5.44
C GLY A 161 3.42 8.85 -6.51
N SER A 162 2.71 8.08 -7.33
CA SER A 162 1.91 8.62 -8.43
C SER A 162 0.77 9.55 -7.94
N PHE A 163 0.23 10.33 -8.87
CA PHE A 163 -1.00 11.10 -8.61
C PHE A 163 -2.18 10.20 -8.20
N PHE A 164 -2.28 9.01 -8.79
CA PHE A 164 -3.37 8.07 -8.51
C PHE A 164 -3.22 7.43 -7.12
N LEU A 165 -2.00 7.08 -6.70
CA LEU A 165 -1.72 6.61 -5.33
C LEU A 165 -2.12 7.65 -4.28
N ARG A 166 -1.78 8.92 -4.51
CA ARG A 166 -2.16 10.03 -3.62
C ARG A 166 -3.67 10.31 -3.60
N LEU A 167 -4.37 10.12 -4.72
CA LEU A 167 -5.84 10.17 -4.75
C LEU A 167 -6.47 9.03 -3.94
N GLY A 168 -5.87 7.83 -3.98
CA GLY A 168 -6.21 6.71 -3.10
C GLY A 168 -6.06 7.05 -1.62
N ALA A 169 -4.91 7.60 -1.24
CA ALA A 169 -4.64 8.04 0.13
C ALA A 169 -5.68 9.05 0.66
N VAL A 170 -6.24 9.92 -0.20
CA VAL A 170 -7.37 10.80 0.16
C VAL A 170 -8.64 10.00 0.46
N GLY A 171 -9.02 9.07 -0.41
CA GLY A 171 -10.21 8.23 -0.20
C GLY A 171 -10.12 7.37 1.06
N PHE A 172 -9.00 6.66 1.23
CA PHE A 172 -8.75 5.83 2.41
C PHE A 172 -8.59 6.65 3.69
N GLY A 173 -7.89 7.79 3.63
CA GLY A 173 -7.76 8.70 4.78
C GLY A 173 -9.10 9.26 5.25
N ILE A 174 -10.02 9.60 4.33
CA ILE A 174 -11.38 10.04 4.70
C ILE A 174 -12.15 8.91 5.40
N GLY A 175 -12.11 7.68 4.88
CA GLY A 175 -12.74 6.53 5.54
C GLY A 175 -12.17 6.25 6.94
N SER A 176 -10.85 6.35 7.10
CA SER A 176 -10.19 6.25 8.41
C SER A 176 -10.63 7.35 9.38
N MET A 177 -10.72 8.61 8.91
CA MET A 177 -11.18 9.73 9.74
C MET A 177 -12.66 9.62 10.14
N ILE A 178 -13.51 9.04 9.29
CA ILE A 178 -14.91 8.74 9.64
C ILE A 178 -14.96 7.69 10.76
N LEU A 179 -14.14 6.64 10.69
CA LEU A 179 -14.05 5.64 11.76
C LEU A 179 -13.58 6.27 13.09
N ASP A 180 -12.54 7.10 13.04
CA ASP A 180 -12.03 7.82 14.23
C ASP A 180 -13.08 8.76 14.84
N ALA A 181 -13.90 9.41 13.99
CA ALA A 181 -15.00 10.26 14.44
C ALA A 181 -16.16 9.46 15.06
N LEU A 182 -16.46 8.24 14.58
CA LEU A 182 -17.45 7.36 15.20
C LEU A 182 -16.99 6.88 16.59
N TYR A 183 -15.71 6.51 16.74
CA TYR A 183 -15.12 6.18 18.04
C TYR A 183 -15.15 7.36 19.02
N PHE A 184 -14.87 8.57 18.55
CA PHE A 184 -15.02 9.79 19.36
C PHE A 184 -16.49 10.04 19.76
N GLY A 185 -17.44 9.86 18.84
CA GLY A 185 -18.87 10.00 19.11
C GLY A 185 -19.40 9.00 20.16
N GLN A 186 -18.88 7.77 20.14
CA GLN A 186 -19.23 6.70 21.09
C GLN A 186 -19.03 7.10 22.54
N TYR A 187 -17.98 7.86 22.87
CA TYR A 187 -17.71 8.33 24.23
C TYR A 187 -18.90 9.10 24.85
N PHE A 188 -19.60 9.92 24.06
CA PHE A 188 -20.73 10.73 24.53
C PHE A 188 -22.02 9.94 24.72
N GLU A 189 -22.11 8.70 24.22
CA GLU A 189 -23.24 7.79 24.47
C GLU A 189 -22.98 6.82 25.64
N ILE A 190 -21.82 6.87 26.31
CA ILE A 190 -21.53 6.02 27.48
C ILE A 190 -22.28 6.59 28.69
N GLY A 191 -23.36 5.93 29.09
CA GLY A 191 -24.05 6.25 30.34
C GLY A 191 -23.21 5.92 31.58
N ASP A 192 -23.44 6.63 32.69
CA ASP A 192 -22.65 6.66 33.95
C ASP A 192 -22.41 5.30 34.66
N HIS A 193 -22.86 4.18 34.11
CA HIS A 193 -22.95 2.91 34.84
C HIS A 193 -21.64 2.11 34.95
N HIS A 194 -20.58 2.39 34.17
CA HIS A 194 -19.30 1.66 34.24
C HIS A 194 -18.07 2.58 34.21
N ARG A 195 -17.46 2.82 35.38
CA ARG A 195 -16.27 3.70 35.54
C ARG A 195 -15.04 3.30 34.69
N PHE A 196 -14.94 2.03 34.28
CA PHE A 196 -13.84 1.53 33.44
C PHE A 196 -13.83 2.15 32.02
N CYS A 197 -14.99 2.58 31.51
CA CYS A 197 -15.15 3.20 30.19
C CYS A 197 -15.29 4.74 30.23
N LEU A 198 -14.89 5.37 31.34
CA LEU A 198 -15.00 6.82 31.57
C LEU A 198 -13.63 7.49 31.75
N ASP A 199 -12.56 6.84 31.30
CA ASP A 199 -11.21 7.41 31.36
C ASP A 199 -10.98 8.45 30.25
N ALA A 200 -10.32 9.55 30.59
CA ALA A 200 -10.03 10.67 29.68
C ALA A 200 -9.17 10.24 28.47
N THR A 201 -8.41 9.15 28.62
CA THR A 201 -7.67 8.48 27.55
C THR A 201 -8.57 8.07 26.38
N GLN A 202 -9.81 7.63 26.65
CA GLN A 202 -10.73 7.12 25.63
C GLN A 202 -11.27 8.22 24.70
N ILE A 203 -11.35 9.48 25.16
CA ILE A 203 -11.67 10.63 24.31
C ILE A 203 -10.41 11.22 23.67
N LEU A 204 -9.30 11.31 24.40
CA LEU A 204 -8.08 11.98 23.94
C LEU A 204 -7.43 11.27 22.74
N LYS A 205 -7.34 9.93 22.78
CA LYS A 205 -6.71 9.12 21.73
C LYS A 205 -7.39 9.24 20.35
N PRO A 206 -8.71 9.02 20.18
CA PRO A 206 -9.35 9.18 18.87
C PRO A 206 -9.31 10.64 18.39
N SER A 207 -9.44 11.64 19.27
CA SER A 207 -9.29 13.05 18.88
C SER A 207 -7.89 13.37 18.33
N ILE A 208 -6.82 12.96 19.03
CA ILE A 208 -5.45 13.20 18.58
C ILE A 208 -5.16 12.42 17.29
N LYS A 209 -5.61 11.15 17.19
CA LYS A 209 -5.48 10.35 15.96
C LYS A 209 -6.17 11.03 14.77
N PHE A 210 -7.39 11.53 14.94
CA PHE A 210 -8.12 12.28 13.91
C PHE A 210 -7.34 13.53 13.47
N CYS A 211 -6.85 14.35 14.42
CA CYS A 211 -6.04 15.54 14.12
C CYS A 211 -4.74 15.19 13.39
N PHE A 212 -4.09 14.09 13.77
CA PHE A 212 -2.92 13.55 13.08
C PHE A 212 -3.26 13.13 11.64
N SER A 213 -4.26 12.27 11.43
CA SER A 213 -4.69 11.79 10.11
C SER A 213 -5.07 12.94 9.17
N PHE A 214 -5.82 13.92 9.66
CA PHE A 214 -6.19 15.12 8.90
C PHE A 214 -4.96 15.93 8.48
N SER A 215 -4.06 16.22 9.43
CA SER A 215 -2.83 17.01 9.17
C SER A 215 -1.88 16.28 8.23
N GLN A 216 -1.74 14.96 8.40
CA GLN A 216 -0.95 14.07 7.55
C GLN A 216 -1.49 14.08 6.11
N LEU A 217 -2.80 13.90 5.94
CA LEU A 217 -3.42 13.89 4.61
C LEU A 217 -3.28 15.26 3.90
N PHE A 218 -3.48 16.36 4.63
CA PHE A 218 -3.29 17.70 4.09
C PHE A 218 -1.84 17.95 3.65
N PHE A 219 -0.85 17.50 4.45
CA PHE A 219 0.55 17.60 4.10
C PHE A 219 0.88 16.81 2.82
N LEU A 220 0.45 15.54 2.73
CA LEU A 220 0.68 14.67 1.58
C LEU A 220 0.06 15.25 0.30
N PHE A 221 -1.15 15.80 0.36
CA PHE A 221 -1.81 16.36 -0.82
C PHE A 221 -1.10 17.63 -1.34
N ARG A 222 -0.64 18.51 -0.45
CA ARG A 222 -0.04 19.80 -0.81
C ARG A 222 1.46 19.74 -1.12
N ASN A 223 2.20 18.86 -0.44
CA ASN A 223 3.66 18.95 -0.36
C ASN A 223 4.38 17.65 -0.76
N SER A 224 3.72 16.70 -1.43
CA SER A 224 4.35 15.40 -1.73
C SER A 224 5.73 15.53 -2.38
N LYS A 225 5.89 16.41 -3.37
CA LYS A 225 7.12 16.61 -4.15
C LYS A 225 8.23 17.41 -3.44
N VAL A 226 8.12 17.66 -2.14
CA VAL A 226 9.10 18.44 -1.37
C VAL A 226 10.32 17.59 -1.02
N SER A 227 11.47 17.90 -1.60
CA SER A 227 12.77 17.52 -1.03
C SER A 227 13.22 18.59 -0.03
N ILE A 228 13.54 18.16 1.19
CA ILE A 228 13.98 19.03 2.28
C ILE A 228 15.51 19.12 2.24
N LEU A 229 16.04 20.33 2.05
CA LEU A 229 17.48 20.60 2.00
C LEU A 229 18.01 21.25 3.29
N GLN A 230 17.17 21.95 4.05
CA GLN A 230 17.54 22.57 5.32
C GLN A 230 16.99 21.79 6.51
N HIS A 231 17.78 21.66 7.59
CA HIS A 231 17.48 20.83 8.77
C HIS A 231 17.26 19.34 8.44
N SER A 232 18.13 18.79 7.57
CA SER A 232 18.11 17.38 7.13
C SER A 232 17.96 16.39 8.29
N SER A 233 18.66 16.59 9.42
CA SER A 233 18.57 15.69 10.58
C SER A 233 17.16 15.63 11.18
N VAL A 234 16.53 16.77 11.45
CA VAL A 234 15.17 16.82 12.04
C VAL A 234 14.15 16.25 11.04
N ALA A 235 14.31 16.56 9.75
CA ALA A 235 13.48 16.00 8.69
C ALA A 235 13.61 14.47 8.58
N ARG A 236 14.82 13.91 8.69
CA ARG A 236 15.05 12.45 8.68
C ARG A 236 14.38 11.78 9.87
N PHE A 237 14.65 12.24 11.09
CA PHE A 237 13.99 11.68 12.29
C PHE A 237 12.47 11.77 12.23
N GLY A 238 11.92 12.91 11.78
CA GLY A 238 10.48 13.11 11.72
C GLY A 238 9.77 12.31 10.62
N PHE A 239 10.33 12.22 9.41
CA PHE A 239 9.72 11.38 8.36
C PHE A 239 9.80 9.89 8.72
N MET A 240 10.91 9.45 9.33
CA MET A 240 11.01 8.07 9.80
C MET A 240 10.08 7.80 10.99
N HIS A 241 9.87 8.77 11.88
CA HIS A 241 8.83 8.72 12.92
C HIS A 241 7.42 8.58 12.32
N MET A 242 7.09 9.37 11.30
CA MET A 242 5.79 9.28 10.62
C MET A 242 5.60 7.95 9.91
N SER A 243 6.63 7.45 9.21
CA SER A 243 6.58 6.13 8.57
C SER A 243 6.34 5.02 9.61
N ALA A 244 7.13 5.00 10.69
CA ALA A 244 6.97 4.06 11.81
C ALA A 244 5.59 4.16 12.47
N THR A 245 5.08 5.38 12.68
CA THR A 245 3.73 5.62 13.26
C THR A 245 2.64 4.94 12.42
N ASN A 246 2.68 5.09 11.10
CA ASN A 246 1.70 4.46 10.22
C ASN A 246 1.83 2.91 10.24
N VAL A 247 3.05 2.35 10.31
CA VAL A 247 3.23 0.89 10.50
C VAL A 247 2.66 0.41 11.83
N CYS A 248 2.81 1.18 12.91
CA CYS A 248 2.23 0.85 14.23
C CYS A 248 0.70 0.92 14.23
N VAL A 249 0.10 1.88 13.51
CA VAL A 249 -1.37 1.99 13.33
C VAL A 249 -1.90 0.81 12.53
N TRP A 250 -1.27 0.51 11.40
CA TRP A 250 -1.60 -0.62 10.54
C TRP A 250 -1.68 -1.92 11.35
N PHE A 251 -0.64 -2.21 12.15
CA PHE A 251 -0.58 -3.42 12.94
C PHE A 251 -1.57 -3.43 14.13
N ARG A 252 -1.77 -2.32 14.86
CA ARG A 252 -2.79 -2.26 15.94
C ARG A 252 -4.17 -2.60 15.40
N VAL A 253 -4.54 -2.07 14.23
CA VAL A 253 -5.87 -2.33 13.64
C VAL A 253 -6.04 -3.80 13.26
N ILE A 254 -5.01 -4.46 12.72
CA ILE A 254 -5.04 -5.91 12.45
C ILE A 254 -5.28 -6.69 13.74
N VAL A 255 -4.54 -6.40 14.82
CA VAL A 255 -4.68 -7.11 16.11
C VAL A 255 -6.07 -6.89 16.73
N VAL A 256 -6.53 -5.63 16.80
CA VAL A 256 -7.86 -5.26 17.35
C VAL A 256 -8.99 -6.00 16.63
N GLU A 257 -8.99 -5.98 15.29
CA GLU A 257 -10.07 -6.60 14.51
C GLU A 257 -9.99 -8.14 14.54
N THR A 258 -8.78 -8.72 14.54
CA THR A 258 -8.60 -10.17 14.72
C THR A 258 -9.22 -10.66 16.02
N LEU A 259 -8.96 -9.94 17.12
CA LEU A 259 -9.52 -10.26 18.44
C LEU A 259 -11.04 -10.05 18.48
N HIS A 260 -11.56 -9.00 17.82
CA HIS A 260 -13.00 -8.78 17.67
C HIS A 260 -13.69 -9.97 16.96
N SER A 261 -13.08 -10.43 15.87
CA SER A 261 -13.57 -11.55 15.07
C SER A 261 -13.58 -12.85 15.88
N ILE A 262 -12.50 -13.19 16.59
CA ILE A 262 -12.42 -14.37 17.47
C ILE A 262 -13.52 -14.32 18.54
N HIS A 263 -13.68 -13.18 19.21
CA HIS A 263 -14.68 -13.01 20.27
C HIS A 263 -16.13 -13.15 19.78
N SER A 264 -16.46 -12.58 18.63
CA SER A 264 -17.82 -12.66 18.08
C SER A 264 -18.22 -14.11 17.76
N HIS A 265 -17.29 -14.91 17.23
CA HIS A 265 -17.50 -16.35 16.99
C HIS A 265 -17.67 -17.15 18.29
N GLN A 266 -16.79 -16.96 19.29
CA GLN A 266 -16.92 -17.63 20.58
C GLN A 266 -18.26 -17.31 21.28
N LYS A 267 -18.68 -16.04 21.24
CA LYS A 267 -19.98 -15.60 21.78
C LYS A 267 -21.14 -16.29 21.08
N SER A 268 -21.13 -16.37 19.75
CA SER A 268 -22.15 -17.07 18.95
C SER A 268 -22.26 -18.56 19.36
N HIS A 269 -21.13 -19.28 19.39
CA HIS A 269 -21.10 -20.69 19.80
C HIS A 269 -21.64 -20.93 21.22
N HIS A 270 -21.38 -20.01 22.16
CA HIS A 270 -21.88 -20.15 23.53
C HIS A 270 -23.42 -20.00 23.60
N TYR A 271 -24.01 -19.05 22.88
CA TYR A 271 -25.48 -18.92 22.81
C TYR A 271 -26.13 -20.13 22.14
N THR A 272 -25.56 -20.64 21.03
CA THR A 272 -26.09 -21.85 20.37
C THR A 272 -26.03 -23.07 21.29
N ARG A 273 -24.94 -23.26 22.04
CA ARG A 273 -24.81 -24.36 23.01
C ARG A 273 -25.80 -24.24 24.17
N LEU A 274 -26.02 -23.02 24.70
CA LEU A 274 -27.04 -22.78 25.74
C LEU A 274 -28.45 -23.12 25.23
N ASN A 275 -28.78 -22.71 24.01
CA ASN A 275 -30.08 -23.00 23.40
C ASN A 275 -30.26 -24.50 23.11
N SER A 276 -29.23 -25.21 22.62
CA SER A 276 -29.34 -26.66 22.41
C SER A 276 -29.47 -27.44 23.73
N THR A 277 -28.85 -26.97 24.83
CA THR A 277 -29.09 -27.55 26.17
C THR A 277 -30.44 -27.18 26.79
N ARG A 278 -31.18 -26.24 26.20
CA ARG A 278 -32.49 -25.80 26.70
C ARG A 278 -33.63 -26.71 26.22
N GLU A 279 -33.46 -27.43 25.11
CA GLU A 279 -34.48 -28.37 24.61
C GLU A 279 -34.58 -29.67 25.43
N GLU A 280 -33.60 -30.00 26.27
CA GLU A 280 -33.61 -31.20 27.14
C GLU A 280 -33.93 -30.92 28.62
N ARG A 281 -34.11 -29.66 29.06
CA ARG A 281 -34.30 -29.35 30.48
C ARG A 281 -35.53 -28.48 30.75
N ASN A 282 -36.57 -29.13 31.27
CA ASN A 282 -37.87 -28.55 31.63
C ASN A 282 -37.81 -27.14 32.22
N GLU A 283 -38.65 -26.26 31.70
CA GLU A 283 -38.86 -24.91 32.25
C GLU A 283 -39.44 -25.00 33.67
N SER A 284 -38.68 -24.56 34.68
CA SER A 284 -39.23 -24.08 35.99
C SER A 284 -38.19 -23.63 37.02
N GLN A 285 -36.87 -23.72 36.78
CA GLN A 285 -35.89 -23.31 37.80
C GLN A 285 -34.59 -22.66 37.27
N ILE A 286 -34.17 -21.62 38.00
CA ILE A 286 -32.86 -20.92 37.94
C ILE A 286 -32.73 -19.87 36.80
N TRP A 287 -33.42 -18.73 36.99
CA TRP A 287 -33.05 -17.42 36.41
C TRP A 287 -32.22 -16.58 37.40
N THR A 288 -31.35 -17.21 38.20
CA THR A 288 -30.47 -16.52 39.15
C THR A 288 -29.09 -17.19 39.18
N ASN A 289 -28.04 -16.36 39.20
CA ASN A 289 -26.67 -16.73 39.56
C ASN A 289 -25.90 -17.63 38.58
N SER A 290 -26.03 -17.36 37.28
CA SER A 290 -24.86 -17.45 36.38
C SER A 290 -24.42 -16.05 36.00
N GLU A 291 -23.64 -15.42 36.91
CA GLU A 291 -22.66 -14.43 36.46
C GLU A 291 -21.67 -15.16 35.57
N MET A 292 -21.97 -15.12 34.27
CA MET A 292 -21.20 -15.82 33.26
C MET A 292 -19.79 -15.22 33.26
N LYS A 293 -18.83 -15.95 33.85
CA LYS A 293 -17.39 -15.82 33.57
C LYS A 293 -17.13 -16.22 32.12
N LEU A 294 -17.70 -15.45 31.19
CA LEU A 294 -17.20 -15.36 29.84
C LEU A 294 -15.78 -14.81 29.98
N SER A 295 -14.82 -15.45 29.34
CA SER A 295 -13.47 -14.94 29.19
C SER A 295 -13.50 -13.71 28.28
N TYR A 296 -13.90 -12.57 28.85
CA TYR A 296 -13.50 -11.28 28.31
C TYR A 296 -11.97 -11.27 28.21
N PHE A 297 -11.43 -10.65 27.16
CA PHE A 297 -10.08 -10.08 27.19
C PHE A 297 -10.24 -8.58 27.49
N PRO A 298 -10.39 -8.19 28.77
CA PRO A 298 -10.76 -6.82 29.16
C PRO A 298 -9.62 -5.79 29.06
N ALA A 299 -8.48 -6.14 28.48
CA ALA A 299 -7.33 -5.24 28.35
C ALA A 299 -7.48 -4.19 27.24
N LEU A 300 -8.29 -4.44 26.21
CA LEU A 300 -8.45 -3.57 25.02
C LEU A 300 -9.67 -2.64 25.12
N PRO A 301 -9.49 -1.32 25.31
CA PRO A 301 -10.61 -0.36 25.44
C PRO A 301 -11.54 -0.34 24.22
N GLU A 302 -10.98 -0.48 23.01
CA GLU A 302 -11.73 -0.45 21.75
C GLU A 302 -12.76 -1.60 21.64
N LEU A 303 -12.51 -2.74 22.30
CA LEU A 303 -13.44 -3.89 22.36
C LEU A 303 -14.40 -3.81 23.55
N SER A 304 -13.89 -3.44 24.73
CA SER A 304 -14.62 -3.57 25.99
C SER A 304 -15.75 -2.56 26.17
N CYS A 305 -15.66 -1.39 25.52
CA CYS A 305 -16.59 -0.27 25.73
C CYS A 305 -17.66 -0.13 24.62
N GLN A 306 -17.94 -1.18 23.84
CA GLN A 306 -18.86 -1.15 22.69
C GLN A 306 -20.33 -1.45 23.06
N TRP A 307 -21.06 -0.41 23.45
CA TRP A 307 -22.45 -0.49 23.95
C TRP A 307 -23.52 -0.59 22.84
N SER A 308 -24.76 -0.84 23.25
CA SER A 308 -25.94 -1.03 22.36
C SER A 308 -26.69 0.25 21.97
N ASN A 309 -26.13 1.43 22.24
CA ASN A 309 -26.73 2.73 21.92
C ASN A 309 -26.59 3.05 20.41
N LEU A 310 -27.19 4.15 19.94
CA LEU A 310 -27.34 4.45 18.51
C LEU A 310 -26.00 4.44 17.76
N ILE A 311 -25.00 5.20 18.23
CA ILE A 311 -23.69 5.27 17.57
C ILE A 311 -22.90 3.97 17.77
N GLY A 312 -23.14 3.24 18.87
CA GLY A 312 -22.57 1.90 19.10
C GLY A 312 -23.11 0.84 18.15
N GLN A 313 -24.40 0.92 17.78
CA GLN A 313 -24.99 0.11 16.71
C GLN A 313 -24.41 0.47 15.34
N VAL A 314 -24.39 1.77 15.01
CA VAL A 314 -23.79 2.27 13.76
C VAL A 314 -22.33 1.83 13.64
N LEU A 315 -21.53 1.94 14.70
CA LEU A 315 -20.14 1.51 14.69
C LEU A 315 -20.01 0.00 14.47
N ARG A 316 -20.79 -0.84 15.17
CA ARG A 316 -20.75 -2.30 14.95
C ARG A 316 -21.11 -2.70 13.52
N SER A 317 -22.05 -2.01 12.90
CA SER A 317 -22.44 -2.26 11.50
C SER A 317 -21.43 -1.68 10.49
N ALA A 318 -20.82 -0.53 10.78
CA ALA A 318 -19.95 0.18 9.83
C ALA A 318 -18.46 -0.17 9.97
N SER A 319 -17.96 -0.52 11.16
CA SER A 319 -16.53 -0.74 11.40
C SER A 319 -15.93 -1.86 10.52
N PRO A 320 -16.59 -3.00 10.25
CA PRO A 320 -16.04 -4.02 9.35
C PRO A 320 -15.80 -3.48 7.93
N TYR A 321 -16.57 -2.50 7.48
CA TYR A 321 -16.38 -1.84 6.19
C TYR A 321 -15.30 -0.76 6.22
N LEU A 322 -15.11 -0.06 7.35
CA LEU A 322 -14.18 1.06 7.51
C LEU A 322 -12.76 0.66 7.96
N TYR A 323 -12.56 -0.48 8.64
CA TYR A 323 -11.20 -0.90 9.04
C TYR A 323 -10.21 -1.04 7.87
N PRO A 324 -10.58 -1.61 6.70
CA PRO A 324 -9.69 -1.60 5.54
C PRO A 324 -9.25 -0.19 5.17
N PHE A 325 -10.11 0.82 5.21
CA PHE A 325 -9.72 2.20 4.89
C PHE A 325 -8.59 2.70 5.81
N THR A 326 -8.58 2.31 7.09
CA THR A 326 -7.48 2.65 8.01
C THR A 326 -6.21 1.86 7.69
N ILE A 327 -6.34 0.57 7.37
CA ILE A 327 -5.22 -0.30 6.97
C ILE A 327 -4.54 0.23 5.70
N GLU A 328 -5.32 0.46 4.64
CA GLU A 328 -4.84 0.94 3.33
C GLU A 328 -4.19 2.33 3.44
N TYR A 329 -4.85 3.25 4.14
CA TYR A 329 -4.32 4.59 4.37
C TYR A 329 -2.95 4.54 5.05
N SER A 330 -2.82 3.69 6.07
CA SER A 330 -1.58 3.53 6.84
C SER A 330 -0.45 2.96 5.99
N VAL A 331 -0.70 1.90 5.19
CA VAL A 331 0.33 1.31 4.31
C VAL A 331 0.82 2.31 3.26
N ILE A 332 -0.10 3.03 2.61
CA ILE A 332 0.26 4.05 1.61
C ILE A 332 1.08 5.18 2.25
N CYS A 333 0.65 5.68 3.41
CA CYS A 333 1.37 6.76 4.10
C CYS A 333 2.75 6.31 4.58
N ALA A 334 2.88 5.11 5.16
CA ALA A 334 4.16 4.56 5.58
C ALA A 334 5.19 4.54 4.44
N GLY A 335 4.76 4.06 3.25
CA GLY A 335 5.58 4.02 2.05
C GLY A 335 5.96 5.41 1.52
N ILE A 336 5.00 6.35 1.43
CA ILE A 336 5.31 7.71 0.96
C ILE A 336 6.28 8.42 1.92
N PHE A 337 6.11 8.31 3.24
CA PHE A 337 7.03 8.93 4.20
C PHE A 337 8.41 8.27 4.21
N PHE A 338 8.51 6.97 3.91
CA PHE A 338 9.79 6.30 3.73
C PHE A 338 10.56 6.85 2.51
N VAL A 339 9.89 7.06 1.37
CA VAL A 339 10.52 7.71 0.19
C VAL A 339 10.87 9.17 0.47
N MET A 340 10.03 9.90 1.21
CA MET A 340 10.35 11.26 1.65
C MET A 340 11.61 11.30 2.53
N TRP A 341 11.77 10.32 3.44
CA TRP A 341 12.97 10.15 4.27
C TRP A 341 14.22 9.90 3.42
N GLN A 342 14.16 9.00 2.43
CA GLN A 342 15.26 8.75 1.48
C GLN A 342 15.63 10.02 0.68
N ASN A 343 14.64 10.83 0.30
CA ASN A 343 14.83 12.06 -0.46
C ASN A 343 15.40 13.24 0.35
N VAL A 344 15.62 13.13 1.68
CA VAL A 344 16.12 14.25 2.51
C VAL A 344 17.60 14.54 2.29
N GLY A 345 17.89 15.79 1.91
CA GLY A 345 19.25 16.28 1.65
C GLY A 345 19.73 16.02 0.21
N ILE A 346 18.94 15.33 -0.62
CA ILE A 346 19.26 15.13 -2.04
C ILE A 346 19.01 16.45 -2.79
N GLY A 347 20.08 17.24 -2.95
CA GLY A 347 20.10 18.42 -3.80
C GLY A 347 20.31 18.04 -5.27
N SER A 348 19.49 18.60 -6.16
CA SER A 348 19.69 18.43 -7.61
C SER A 348 21.06 18.98 -8.05
N LYS A 349 21.91 18.10 -8.61
CA LYS A 349 23.01 18.54 -9.47
C LYS A 349 22.36 19.17 -10.71
N ARG A 350 22.65 20.46 -10.94
CA ARG A 350 22.14 21.24 -12.08
C ARG A 350 22.23 20.47 -13.39
N SER A 351 21.09 19.98 -13.87
CA SER A 351 20.81 19.94 -15.30
C SER A 351 20.73 21.39 -15.79
N THR A 352 21.54 21.76 -16.78
CA THR A 352 21.49 23.08 -17.42
C THR A 352 20.17 23.28 -18.16
N ASP A 353 19.69 24.52 -18.15
CA ASP A 353 18.46 25.04 -18.75
C ASP A 353 17.67 24.10 -19.69
N HIS A 354 16.53 23.62 -19.18
CA HIS A 354 15.32 23.63 -19.98
C HIS A 354 14.25 24.44 -19.26
N SER A 355 13.84 25.54 -19.90
CA SER A 355 12.70 26.35 -19.48
C SER A 355 11.42 25.52 -19.61
N ASP A 356 11.00 24.91 -18.51
CA ASP A 356 9.83 24.04 -18.49
C ASP A 356 8.55 24.89 -18.64
N VAL A 357 8.15 25.07 -19.91
CA VAL A 357 6.93 25.80 -20.26
C VAL A 357 5.77 25.08 -19.60
N SER A 358 5.03 25.81 -18.75
CA SER A 358 3.88 25.28 -18.02
C SER A 358 2.76 24.86 -18.98
N HIS A 359 2.91 23.66 -19.54
CA HIS A 359 1.86 22.99 -20.29
C HIS A 359 0.75 22.64 -19.31
N LYS A 360 -0.26 23.52 -19.25
CA LYS A 360 -1.55 23.26 -18.58
C LYS A 360 -1.98 21.85 -18.95
N HIS A 361 -1.96 20.97 -17.96
CA HIS A 361 -2.05 19.52 -18.15
C HIS A 361 -3.51 19.09 -18.41
N LEU A 362 -4.14 19.66 -19.44
CA LEU A 362 -5.47 19.31 -19.91
C LEU A 362 -5.51 17.82 -20.24
N MET A 363 -6.29 17.09 -19.45
CA MET A 363 -6.50 15.66 -19.63
C MET A 363 -7.40 15.44 -20.85
N SER A 364 -6.82 15.40 -22.05
CA SER A 364 -7.55 14.95 -23.23
C SER A 364 -7.77 13.44 -23.13
N VAL A 365 -8.97 13.06 -22.69
CA VAL A 365 -9.42 11.67 -22.52
C VAL A 365 -9.95 11.17 -23.87
N ASP A 366 -9.04 10.73 -24.74
CA ASP A 366 -9.41 10.08 -26.00
C ASP A 366 -9.80 8.61 -25.78
N CYS A 367 -11.10 8.39 -25.62
CA CYS A 367 -11.72 7.07 -25.41
C CYS A 367 -11.82 6.19 -26.66
N ALA A 368 -11.63 6.72 -27.88
CA ALA A 368 -11.94 5.97 -29.11
C ALA A 368 -11.15 4.64 -29.18
N SER A 369 -9.85 4.74 -28.88
CA SER A 369 -8.89 3.62 -28.79
C SER A 369 -9.05 2.68 -27.58
N SER A 370 -9.96 2.98 -26.65
CA SER A 370 -10.16 2.23 -25.40
C SER A 370 -11.57 1.64 -25.26
N SER A 371 -12.48 2.01 -26.17
CA SER A 371 -13.92 1.74 -26.13
C SER A 371 -14.30 0.26 -25.94
N ARG A 372 -13.70 -0.67 -26.70
CA ARG A 372 -14.04 -2.11 -26.65
C ARG A 372 -13.76 -2.71 -25.27
N GLY A 373 -12.60 -2.41 -24.70
CA GLY A 373 -12.22 -2.84 -23.35
C GLY A 373 -13.03 -2.15 -22.26
N LEU A 374 -13.40 -0.88 -22.45
CA LEU A 374 -14.30 -0.15 -21.55
C LEU A 374 -15.67 -0.83 -21.46
N PHE A 375 -16.32 -1.14 -22.59
CA PHE A 375 -17.64 -1.78 -22.59
C PHE A 375 -17.60 -3.19 -21.97
N LEU A 376 -16.59 -4.01 -22.29
CA LEU A 376 -16.45 -5.34 -21.70
C LEU A 376 -16.22 -5.25 -20.18
N GLY A 377 -15.41 -4.28 -19.72
CA GLY A 377 -15.15 -4.08 -18.29
C GLY A 377 -16.38 -3.58 -17.53
N ILE A 378 -17.21 -2.72 -18.14
CA ILE A 378 -18.50 -2.29 -17.58
C ILE A 378 -19.45 -3.48 -17.45
N LEU A 379 -19.49 -4.38 -18.44
CA LEU A 379 -20.31 -5.59 -18.38
C LEU A 379 -19.87 -6.51 -17.23
N THR A 380 -18.56 -6.76 -17.06
CA THR A 380 -18.02 -7.53 -15.93
C THR A 380 -18.32 -6.87 -14.59
N PHE A 381 -18.21 -5.55 -14.49
CA PHE A 381 -18.57 -4.78 -13.30
C PHE A 381 -20.05 -4.97 -12.93
N ILE A 382 -20.97 -4.77 -13.87
CA ILE A 382 -22.42 -4.95 -13.63
C ILE A 382 -22.73 -6.38 -13.18
N ALA A 383 -22.18 -7.39 -13.85
CA ALA A 383 -22.40 -8.80 -13.49
C ALA A 383 -21.92 -9.12 -12.07
N SER A 384 -20.75 -8.59 -11.67
CA SER A 384 -20.22 -8.76 -10.32
C SER A 384 -21.02 -8.01 -9.25
N VAL A 385 -21.48 -6.79 -9.53
CA VAL A 385 -22.33 -6.02 -8.60
C VAL A 385 -23.66 -6.75 -8.36
N VAL A 386 -24.29 -7.29 -9.41
CA VAL A 386 -25.50 -8.13 -9.28
C VAL A 386 -25.20 -9.38 -8.43
N SER A 387 -24.06 -10.02 -8.64
CA SER A 387 -23.63 -11.18 -7.84
C SER A 387 -23.44 -10.85 -6.35
N ILE A 388 -22.80 -9.73 -6.01
CA ILE A 388 -22.67 -9.26 -4.62
C ILE A 388 -24.05 -9.03 -4.00
N ILE A 389 -24.95 -8.32 -4.68
CA ILE A 389 -26.29 -7.99 -4.15
C ILE A 389 -27.08 -9.27 -3.86
N LEU A 390 -27.10 -10.23 -4.79
CA LEU A 390 -27.78 -11.52 -4.60
C LEU A 390 -27.20 -12.32 -3.44
N PHE A 391 -25.86 -12.35 -3.31
CA PHE A 391 -25.18 -13.01 -2.21
C PHE A 391 -25.50 -12.37 -0.84
N SER A 392 -25.51 -11.03 -0.76
CA SER A 392 -25.87 -10.31 0.48
C SER A 392 -27.32 -10.59 0.90
N VAL A 393 -28.29 -10.42 -0.02
CA VAL A 393 -29.72 -10.63 0.28
C VAL A 393 -30.03 -12.07 0.72
N VAL A 394 -29.37 -13.07 0.13
CA VAL A 394 -29.60 -14.47 0.53
C VAL A 394 -28.90 -14.83 1.84
N THR A 395 -27.73 -14.25 2.12
CA THR A 395 -27.08 -14.41 3.44
C THR A 395 -27.97 -13.84 4.56
N GLU A 396 -28.70 -12.75 4.31
CA GLU A 396 -29.64 -12.16 5.28
C GLU A 396 -30.97 -12.94 5.41
N THR A 397 -31.45 -13.59 4.35
CA THR A 397 -32.76 -14.27 4.34
C THR A 397 -32.72 -15.77 4.67
N GLY A 398 -31.54 -16.37 4.80
CA GLY A 398 -31.37 -17.76 5.27
C GLY A 398 -31.82 -18.84 4.28
N TYR A 399 -31.95 -18.50 2.99
CA TYR A 399 -32.27 -19.46 1.93
C TYR A 399 -31.05 -20.34 1.60
N GLU A 400 -31.29 -21.55 1.07
CA GLU A 400 -30.26 -22.53 0.64
C GLU A 400 -29.09 -21.87 -0.11
N SER A 401 -27.96 -21.68 0.59
CA SER A 401 -26.88 -20.78 0.17
C SER A 401 -25.96 -21.35 -0.91
N HIS A 402 -25.91 -22.68 -1.04
CA HIS A 402 -24.99 -23.40 -1.94
C HIS A 402 -25.11 -22.95 -3.41
N MET A 403 -26.33 -22.77 -3.94
CA MET A 403 -26.52 -22.38 -5.34
C MET A 403 -25.99 -20.97 -5.65
N ILE A 404 -25.99 -20.07 -4.65
CA ILE A 404 -25.54 -18.68 -4.84
C ILE A 404 -24.05 -18.53 -4.57
N VAL A 405 -23.50 -19.28 -3.61
CA VAL A 405 -22.05 -19.45 -3.46
C VAL A 405 -21.43 -20.00 -4.76
N LEU A 406 -22.07 -21.01 -5.38
CA LEU A 406 -21.69 -21.53 -6.71
C LEU A 406 -21.70 -20.43 -7.80
N ILE A 407 -22.76 -19.62 -7.88
CA ILE A 407 -22.84 -18.52 -8.86
C ILE A 407 -21.73 -17.47 -8.65
N VAL A 408 -21.42 -17.12 -7.40
CA VAL A 408 -20.33 -16.20 -7.06
C VAL A 408 -18.99 -16.77 -7.56
N TYR A 409 -18.68 -18.03 -7.21
CA TYR A 409 -17.46 -18.69 -7.68
C TYR A 409 -17.39 -18.75 -9.21
N LEU A 410 -18.49 -19.09 -9.91
CA LEU A 410 -18.50 -19.16 -11.38
C LEU A 410 -18.21 -17.79 -12.01
N ILE A 411 -18.83 -16.71 -11.52
CA ILE A 411 -18.60 -15.34 -12.01
C ILE A 411 -17.15 -14.89 -11.75
N GLU A 412 -16.59 -15.25 -10.59
CA GLU A 412 -15.20 -14.93 -10.24
C GLU A 412 -14.21 -15.68 -11.15
N ASN A 413 -14.39 -16.99 -11.35
CA ASN A 413 -13.55 -17.81 -12.22
C ASN A 413 -13.58 -17.32 -13.67
N ILE A 414 -14.77 -17.02 -14.21
CA ILE A 414 -14.94 -16.44 -15.55
C ILE A 414 -14.19 -15.10 -15.66
N SER A 415 -14.29 -14.26 -14.63
CA SER A 415 -13.59 -12.97 -14.56
C SER A 415 -12.08 -13.17 -14.57
N TYR A 416 -11.53 -14.11 -13.79
CA TYR A 416 -10.10 -14.43 -13.80
C TYR A 416 -9.62 -14.96 -15.14
N ILE A 417 -10.38 -15.83 -15.81
CA ILE A 417 -10.04 -16.32 -17.17
C ILE A 417 -9.93 -15.16 -18.14
N PHE A 418 -10.91 -14.25 -18.17
CA PHE A 418 -10.85 -13.06 -19.04
C PHE A 418 -9.69 -12.13 -18.68
N MET A 419 -9.40 -11.92 -17.39
CA MET A 419 -8.25 -11.12 -16.95
C MET A 419 -6.91 -11.76 -17.34
N ILE A 420 -6.76 -13.08 -17.24
CA ILE A 420 -5.56 -13.81 -17.71
C ILE A 420 -5.35 -13.59 -19.20
N ILE A 421 -6.39 -13.84 -20.01
CA ILE A 421 -6.34 -13.65 -21.48
C ILE A 421 -6.00 -12.20 -21.83
N ALA A 422 -6.67 -11.23 -21.21
CA ALA A 422 -6.40 -9.81 -21.44
C ALA A 422 -4.99 -9.39 -21.02
N THR A 423 -4.45 -9.94 -19.93
CA THR A 423 -3.08 -9.67 -19.48
C THR A 423 -2.05 -10.19 -20.48
N ILE A 424 -2.21 -11.43 -20.96
CA ILE A 424 -1.32 -12.03 -21.97
C ILE A 424 -1.36 -11.22 -23.28
N ILE A 425 -2.55 -10.82 -23.74
CA ILE A 425 -2.69 -10.01 -24.97
C ILE A 425 -2.14 -8.59 -24.76
N ALA A 426 -2.32 -7.98 -23.57
CA ALA A 426 -1.75 -6.68 -23.25
C ALA A 426 -0.21 -6.70 -23.33
N VAL A 427 0.44 -7.66 -22.66
CA VAL A 427 1.90 -7.87 -22.71
C VAL A 427 2.37 -8.04 -24.17
N TRP A 428 1.70 -8.92 -24.93
CA TRP A 428 2.08 -9.19 -26.33
C TRP A 428 1.90 -7.96 -27.24
N ARG A 429 0.83 -7.18 -27.08
CA ARG A 429 0.59 -5.94 -27.86
C ARG A 429 1.54 -4.81 -27.47
N MET A 430 1.91 -4.72 -26.19
CA MET A 430 2.76 -3.65 -25.65
C MET A 430 4.26 -3.89 -25.87
N ARG A 431 4.70 -5.09 -26.28
CA ARG A 431 6.11 -5.46 -26.51
C ARG A 431 6.92 -4.54 -27.45
N HIS A 432 6.24 -3.71 -28.24
CA HIS A 432 6.86 -2.76 -29.18
C HIS A 432 7.05 -1.33 -28.59
N LEU A 433 6.67 -1.13 -27.33
CA LEU A 433 6.99 0.07 -26.56
C LEU A 433 8.44 -0.01 -26.05
N ARG A 434 9.08 1.14 -25.81
CA ARG A 434 10.44 1.20 -25.24
C ARG A 434 10.35 1.15 -23.72
N PHE A 435 11.11 0.27 -23.10
CA PHE A 435 11.27 0.23 -21.65
C PHE A 435 12.40 1.17 -21.21
N SER A 436 12.17 1.93 -20.13
CA SER A 436 13.22 2.69 -19.44
C SER A 436 13.04 2.57 -17.92
N ARG A 437 14.09 2.12 -17.24
CA ARG A 437 14.13 1.98 -15.77
C ARG A 437 13.97 3.33 -15.05
N THR A 438 14.37 4.45 -15.68
CA THR A 438 14.20 5.81 -15.12
C THR A 438 12.74 6.25 -15.01
N LEU A 439 11.79 5.47 -15.56
CA LEU A 439 10.35 5.75 -15.49
C LEU A 439 9.62 4.88 -14.45
N THR A 440 10.31 3.91 -13.86
CA THR A 440 9.73 3.01 -12.86
C THR A 440 9.86 3.63 -11.47
N ASP A 441 8.72 3.94 -10.85
CA ASP A 441 8.67 4.36 -9.44
C ASP A 441 8.89 3.13 -8.54
N GLU A 442 9.96 3.15 -7.74
CA GLU A 442 10.33 2.05 -6.85
C GLU A 442 9.29 1.81 -5.75
N LEU A 443 8.59 2.86 -5.30
CA LEU A 443 7.51 2.73 -4.32
C LEU A 443 6.34 1.93 -4.88
N GLU A 444 5.93 2.25 -6.10
CA GLU A 444 4.83 1.56 -6.78
C GLU A 444 5.16 0.06 -6.99
N VAL A 445 6.44 -0.29 -7.22
CA VAL A 445 6.91 -1.68 -7.31
C VAL A 445 6.90 -2.38 -5.94
N VAL A 446 7.42 -1.75 -4.88
CA VAL A 446 7.43 -2.33 -3.53
C VAL A 446 6.01 -2.57 -3.02
N LEU A 447 5.10 -1.60 -3.21
CA LEU A 447 3.68 -1.73 -2.85
C LEU A 447 2.97 -2.83 -3.67
N ALA A 448 3.29 -2.99 -4.95
CA ALA A 448 2.75 -4.08 -5.77
C ALA A 448 3.22 -5.46 -5.30
N LEU A 449 4.48 -5.63 -4.91
CA LEU A 449 5.01 -6.89 -4.40
C LEU A 449 4.50 -7.22 -2.99
N LEU A 450 4.43 -6.22 -2.10
CA LEU A 450 3.87 -6.36 -0.75
C LEU A 450 2.41 -6.80 -0.79
N SER A 451 1.59 -6.14 -1.61
CA SER A 451 0.17 -6.47 -1.77
C SER A 451 -0.05 -7.82 -2.46
N PHE A 452 0.74 -8.14 -3.50
CA PHE A 452 0.74 -9.47 -4.14
C PHE A 452 0.99 -10.60 -3.14
N SER A 453 1.89 -10.41 -2.16
CA SER A 453 2.16 -11.42 -1.13
C SER A 453 0.92 -11.78 -0.29
N GLY A 454 0.05 -10.79 -0.02
CA GLY A 454 -1.20 -11.01 0.70
C GLY A 454 -2.17 -11.92 -0.06
N LEU A 455 -2.38 -11.62 -1.34
CA LEU A 455 -3.21 -12.45 -2.22
C LEU A 455 -2.64 -13.86 -2.36
N PHE A 456 -1.33 -13.98 -2.54
CA PHE A 456 -0.66 -15.28 -2.62
C PHE A 456 -0.84 -16.10 -1.33
N MET A 457 -0.68 -15.49 -0.15
CA MET A 457 -0.94 -16.15 1.14
C MET A 457 -2.39 -16.64 1.26
N PHE A 458 -3.38 -15.78 0.96
CA PHE A 458 -4.80 -16.15 1.00
C PHE A 458 -5.11 -17.35 0.09
N SER A 459 -4.59 -17.32 -1.14
CA SER A 459 -4.80 -18.41 -2.10
C SER A 459 -4.14 -19.71 -1.67
N VAL A 460 -2.91 -19.67 -1.13
CA VAL A 460 -2.22 -20.88 -0.64
C VAL A 460 -2.97 -21.52 0.52
N PHE A 461 -3.39 -20.75 1.55
CA PHE A 461 -4.18 -21.30 2.66
C PHE A 461 -5.52 -21.88 2.17
N SER A 462 -6.20 -21.21 1.25
CA SER A 462 -7.47 -21.70 0.68
C SER A 462 -7.31 -22.98 -0.14
N ILE A 463 -6.22 -23.12 -0.91
CA ILE A 463 -5.91 -24.36 -1.66
C ILE A 463 -5.67 -25.52 -0.69
N PHE A 464 -4.89 -25.32 0.39
CA PHE A 464 -4.65 -26.38 1.39
C PHE A 464 -5.94 -26.86 2.06
N ALA A 465 -6.83 -25.94 2.45
CA ALA A 465 -8.15 -26.32 2.97
C ALA A 465 -9.01 -27.05 1.93
N GLY A 466 -9.04 -26.57 0.69
CA GLY A 466 -9.78 -27.19 -0.41
C GLY A 466 -9.33 -28.62 -0.72
N ILE A 467 -8.02 -28.90 -0.65
CA ILE A 467 -7.45 -30.26 -0.85
C ILE A 467 -7.97 -31.25 0.19
N HIS A 468 -8.21 -30.82 1.44
CA HIS A 468 -8.73 -31.70 2.48
C HIS A 468 -10.17 -32.17 2.22
N VAL A 469 -10.93 -31.41 1.43
CA VAL A 469 -12.36 -31.66 1.14
C VAL A 469 -12.60 -31.80 -0.37
N ILE A 470 -11.59 -32.32 -1.10
CA ILE A 470 -11.55 -32.36 -2.57
C ILE A 470 -12.67 -33.20 -3.20
N ASP A 471 -13.27 -34.14 -2.46
CA ASP A 471 -14.41 -34.93 -2.92
C ASP A 471 -15.73 -34.13 -2.98
N THR A 472 -15.74 -32.89 -2.49
CA THR A 472 -16.89 -31.98 -2.54
C THR A 472 -16.74 -30.91 -3.62
N LEU A 473 -17.88 -30.49 -4.19
CA LEU A 473 -17.91 -29.41 -5.18
C LEU A 473 -17.30 -28.10 -4.63
N ASP A 474 -17.59 -27.76 -3.37
CA ASP A 474 -17.07 -26.56 -2.72
C ASP A 474 -15.54 -26.62 -2.55
N GLY A 475 -14.98 -27.79 -2.21
CA GLY A 475 -13.52 -28.01 -2.18
C GLY A 475 -12.86 -27.83 -3.54
N VAL A 476 -13.42 -28.45 -4.59
CA VAL A 476 -12.92 -28.31 -5.98
C VAL A 476 -12.99 -26.87 -6.47
N LEU A 477 -14.11 -26.17 -6.24
CA LEU A 477 -14.27 -24.76 -6.62
C LEU A 477 -13.30 -23.86 -5.86
N THR A 478 -13.08 -24.12 -4.56
CA THR A 478 -12.09 -23.39 -3.75
C THR A 478 -10.68 -23.52 -4.35
N ILE A 479 -10.27 -24.75 -4.72
CA ILE A 479 -8.97 -24.99 -5.36
C ILE A 479 -8.87 -24.25 -6.71
N ILE A 480 -9.83 -24.44 -7.62
CA ILE A 480 -9.79 -23.86 -8.98
C ILE A 480 -9.76 -22.34 -8.91
N THR A 481 -10.61 -21.72 -8.09
CA THR A 481 -10.71 -20.26 -7.94
C THR A 481 -9.38 -19.67 -7.46
N ASN A 482 -8.75 -20.29 -6.47
CA ASN A 482 -7.50 -19.79 -5.92
C ASN A 482 -6.28 -20.06 -6.83
N ILE A 483 -6.30 -21.13 -7.63
CA ILE A 483 -5.31 -21.32 -8.71
C ILE A 483 -5.45 -20.22 -9.77
N PHE A 484 -6.66 -19.95 -10.26
CA PHE A 484 -6.87 -18.88 -11.25
C PHE A 484 -6.54 -17.50 -10.67
N ALA A 485 -6.92 -17.20 -9.42
CA ALA A 485 -6.54 -15.96 -8.73
C ALA A 485 -5.01 -15.80 -8.67
N THR A 486 -4.29 -16.87 -8.31
CA THR A 486 -2.81 -16.87 -8.22
C THR A 486 -2.16 -16.66 -9.58
N VAL A 487 -2.58 -17.39 -10.62
CA VAL A 487 -2.05 -17.25 -11.99
C VAL A 487 -2.34 -15.86 -12.54
N GLN A 488 -3.56 -15.36 -12.34
CA GLN A 488 -3.98 -14.03 -12.77
C GLN A 488 -3.16 -12.93 -12.08
N ALA A 489 -3.03 -12.98 -10.75
CA ALA A 489 -2.27 -12.00 -9.99
C ALA A 489 -0.77 -12.02 -10.34
N THR A 490 -0.19 -13.20 -10.57
CA THR A 490 1.22 -13.35 -10.96
C THR A 490 1.47 -12.71 -12.33
N LEU A 491 0.68 -13.08 -13.35
CA LEU A 491 0.80 -12.51 -14.70
C LEU A 491 0.55 -11.00 -14.70
N GLN A 492 -0.43 -10.53 -13.92
CA GLN A 492 -0.72 -9.10 -13.82
C GLN A 492 0.44 -8.35 -13.15
N THR A 493 1.02 -8.88 -12.07
CA THR A 493 2.17 -8.25 -11.38
C THR A 493 3.35 -8.06 -12.32
N MET A 494 3.63 -9.04 -13.20
CA MET A 494 4.63 -8.90 -14.27
C MET A 494 4.27 -7.75 -15.23
N LEU A 495 3.02 -7.66 -15.69
CA LEU A 495 2.54 -6.56 -16.54
C LEU A 495 2.64 -5.19 -15.83
N LEU A 496 2.39 -5.09 -14.52
CA LEU A 496 2.51 -3.82 -13.79
C LEU A 496 3.97 -3.35 -13.74
N ILE A 497 4.88 -4.21 -13.27
CA ILE A 497 6.30 -3.87 -13.09
C ILE A 497 6.95 -3.50 -14.42
N MET A 498 6.70 -4.29 -15.48
CA MET A 498 7.20 -3.99 -16.82
C MET A 498 6.51 -2.74 -17.41
N GLY A 499 5.19 -2.65 -17.28
CA GLY A 499 4.34 -1.64 -17.89
C GLY A 499 4.62 -0.22 -17.41
N MET A 500 4.90 -0.03 -16.11
CA MET A 500 5.19 1.30 -15.56
C MET A 500 6.45 1.93 -16.18
N GLY A 501 7.43 1.11 -16.57
CA GLY A 501 8.64 1.56 -17.27
C GLY A 501 8.48 1.77 -18.79
N MET A 502 7.31 1.49 -19.39
CA MET A 502 7.12 1.59 -20.85
C MET A 502 6.79 3.02 -21.32
N SER A 503 7.24 3.36 -22.53
CA SER A 503 6.90 4.60 -23.24
C SER A 503 6.90 4.42 -24.77
N ALA A 504 6.24 5.32 -25.50
CA ALA A 504 6.16 5.24 -26.96
C ALA A 504 7.44 5.79 -27.61
N GLY A 505 8.24 4.92 -28.23
CA GLY A 505 9.48 5.33 -28.92
C GLY A 505 9.31 6.11 -30.22
N SER A 506 8.08 6.27 -30.73
CA SER A 506 7.77 7.10 -31.91
C SER A 506 6.32 7.61 -31.87
N GLN A 507 6.04 8.69 -32.59
CA GLN A 507 4.68 9.24 -32.71
C GLN A 507 3.70 8.26 -33.37
N ILE A 508 4.19 7.39 -34.28
CA ILE A 508 3.37 6.34 -34.92
C ILE A 508 2.93 5.30 -33.88
N ASN A 509 3.83 4.88 -32.99
CA ASN A 509 3.49 3.95 -31.91
C ASN A 509 2.57 4.60 -30.86
N ALA A 510 2.75 5.90 -30.58
CA ALA A 510 1.88 6.68 -29.71
C ALA A 510 0.45 6.82 -30.29
N ALA A 511 0.32 7.04 -31.60
CA ALA A 511 -0.98 7.12 -32.28
C ALA A 511 -1.71 5.77 -32.33
N LYS A 512 -0.99 4.66 -32.58
CA LYS A 512 -1.57 3.31 -32.70
C LYS A 512 -2.16 2.75 -31.40
N LYS A 513 -1.69 3.23 -30.22
CA LYS A 513 -2.21 2.88 -28.88
C LYS A 513 -2.38 1.37 -28.63
N ALA A 514 -1.51 0.55 -29.23
CA ALA A 514 -1.62 -0.92 -29.20
C ALA A 514 -1.59 -1.47 -27.77
N GLY A 515 -2.61 -2.25 -27.40
CA GLY A 515 -2.77 -2.83 -26.06
C GLY A 515 -3.63 -2.00 -25.09
N ARG A 516 -3.93 -0.74 -25.41
CA ARG A 516 -4.64 0.18 -24.49
C ARG A 516 -6.06 -0.26 -24.14
N GLU A 517 -6.78 -0.91 -25.06
CA GLU A 517 -8.10 -1.48 -24.78
C GLU A 517 -8.03 -2.58 -23.70
N PHE A 518 -7.03 -3.45 -23.73
CA PHE A 518 -6.83 -4.51 -22.72
C PHE A 518 -6.43 -3.94 -21.36
N VAL A 519 -5.55 -2.91 -21.33
CA VAL A 519 -5.23 -2.18 -20.09
C VAL A 519 -6.49 -1.49 -19.52
N THR A 520 -7.37 -0.96 -20.38
CA THR A 520 -8.64 -0.34 -19.93
C THR A 520 -9.61 -1.37 -19.36
N PHE A 521 -9.71 -2.55 -19.99
CA PHE A 521 -10.49 -3.68 -19.46
C PHE A 521 -9.96 -4.14 -18.10
N LEU A 522 -8.66 -4.40 -17.99
CA LEU A 522 -8.01 -4.82 -16.74
C LEU A 522 -8.18 -3.78 -15.62
N LEU A 523 -8.16 -2.49 -15.94
CA LEU A 523 -8.39 -1.41 -14.97
C LEU A 523 -9.80 -1.54 -14.36
N LEU A 524 -10.84 -1.68 -15.19
CA LEU A 524 -12.22 -1.87 -14.71
C LEU A 524 -12.40 -3.19 -13.95
N CYS A 525 -11.79 -4.29 -14.41
CA CYS A 525 -11.84 -5.57 -13.70
C CYS A 525 -11.15 -5.49 -12.34
N ASN A 526 -10.05 -4.76 -12.18
CA ASN A 526 -9.42 -4.60 -10.86
C ASN A 526 -10.26 -3.74 -9.91
N ILE A 527 -10.96 -2.70 -10.39
CA ILE A 527 -11.97 -1.98 -9.59
C ILE A 527 -13.11 -2.92 -9.17
N THR A 528 -13.57 -3.76 -10.09
CA THR A 528 -14.63 -4.76 -9.84
C THR A 528 -14.20 -5.75 -8.75
N MET A 529 -13.02 -6.36 -8.92
CA MET A 529 -12.48 -7.32 -7.96
C MET A 529 -12.16 -6.67 -6.60
N TRP A 530 -11.70 -5.41 -6.57
CA TRP A 530 -11.53 -4.65 -5.33
C TRP A 530 -12.86 -4.54 -4.56
N GLY A 531 -13.97 -4.25 -5.26
CA GLY A 531 -15.31 -4.29 -4.69
C GLY A 531 -15.68 -5.68 -4.16
N ASN A 532 -15.58 -6.71 -4.99
CA ASN A 532 -15.90 -8.11 -4.63
C ASN A 532 -15.14 -8.54 -3.36
N THR A 533 -13.81 -8.40 -3.34
CA THR A 533 -12.94 -8.74 -2.21
C THR A 533 -13.31 -7.95 -0.93
N THR A 534 -13.76 -6.70 -1.06
CA THR A 534 -14.13 -5.84 0.09
C THR A 534 -15.48 -6.23 0.73
N PHE A 535 -16.44 -6.70 -0.08
CA PHE A 535 -17.81 -7.01 0.37
C PHE A 535 -18.08 -8.51 0.62
N GLN A 536 -17.49 -9.41 -0.17
CA GLN A 536 -17.78 -10.85 -0.10
C GLN A 536 -16.97 -11.56 1.00
N ILE A 537 -15.65 -11.31 1.08
CA ILE A 537 -14.74 -12.08 1.95
C ILE A 537 -15.04 -11.92 3.46
N LYS A 538 -15.70 -10.82 3.86
CA LYS A 538 -16.10 -10.57 5.24
C LYS A 538 -17.31 -11.38 5.70
N ASN A 539 -18.09 -11.94 4.77
CA ASN A 539 -19.16 -12.84 5.13
C ASN A 539 -18.59 -14.23 5.45
N VAL A 540 -18.82 -14.69 6.68
CA VAL A 540 -18.41 -16.02 7.17
C VAL A 540 -18.91 -17.14 6.23
N ALA A 541 -20.08 -16.96 5.62
CA ALA A 541 -20.67 -17.86 4.63
C ALA A 541 -19.90 -17.98 3.29
N HIS A 542 -18.93 -17.10 3.01
CA HIS A 542 -18.17 -17.10 1.75
C HIS A 542 -17.02 -18.13 1.74
N ASN A 543 -16.48 -18.50 2.90
CA ASN A 543 -15.32 -19.39 3.04
C ASN A 543 -15.58 -20.58 4.00
N PRO A 544 -16.63 -21.40 3.76
CA PRO A 544 -17.03 -22.46 4.69
C PRO A 544 -15.97 -23.56 4.81
N VAL A 545 -15.29 -23.91 3.71
CA VAL A 545 -14.26 -24.96 3.67
C VAL A 545 -13.06 -24.58 4.53
N GLN A 546 -12.59 -23.34 4.43
CA GLN A 546 -11.45 -22.85 5.20
C GLN A 546 -11.76 -22.73 6.70
N LEU A 547 -12.98 -22.31 7.05
CA LEU A 547 -13.46 -22.27 8.43
C LEU A 547 -13.57 -23.66 9.07
N GLN A 548 -14.05 -24.66 8.32
CA GLN A 548 -14.13 -26.04 8.79
C GLN A 548 -12.73 -26.65 8.99
N PHE A 549 -11.77 -26.34 8.13
CA PHE A 549 -10.42 -26.91 8.19
C PHE A 549 -9.52 -26.26 9.25
N TYR A 550 -9.44 -24.92 9.29
CA TYR A 550 -8.56 -24.18 10.22
C TYR A 550 -9.23 -23.83 11.55
N GLY A 551 -10.57 -23.87 11.63
CA GLY A 551 -11.33 -23.27 12.72
C GLY A 551 -11.40 -21.74 12.64
N PRO A 552 -12.35 -21.11 13.35
CA PRO A 552 -12.59 -19.67 13.26
C PRO A 552 -11.42 -18.83 13.78
N GLU A 553 -10.64 -19.34 14.73
CA GLU A 553 -9.55 -18.57 15.37
C GLU A 553 -8.33 -18.43 14.45
N ALA A 554 -7.82 -19.54 13.91
CA ALA A 554 -6.69 -19.52 12.99
C ALA A 554 -7.07 -18.91 11.62
N TRP A 555 -8.26 -19.22 11.09
CA TRP A 555 -8.75 -18.58 9.86
C TRP A 555 -8.96 -17.07 10.05
N GLY A 556 -9.43 -16.64 11.23
CA GLY A 556 -9.46 -15.24 11.63
C GLY A 556 -8.08 -14.60 11.48
N ILE A 557 -7.04 -15.13 12.12
CA ILE A 557 -5.67 -14.59 12.03
C ILE A 557 -5.19 -14.50 10.57
N PHE A 558 -5.37 -15.58 9.78
CA PHE A 558 -4.91 -15.59 8.39
C PHE A 558 -5.65 -14.58 7.51
N THR A 559 -6.96 -14.42 7.68
CA THR A 559 -7.75 -13.46 6.88
C THR A 559 -7.44 -12.01 7.22
N HIS A 560 -7.29 -11.64 8.50
CA HIS A 560 -6.98 -10.25 8.88
C HIS A 560 -5.58 -9.78 8.42
N ILE A 561 -4.64 -10.71 8.17
CA ILE A 561 -3.34 -10.39 7.57
C ILE A 561 -3.42 -10.35 6.04
N SER A 562 -4.00 -11.38 5.42
CA SER A 562 -3.93 -11.58 3.96
C SER A 562 -4.98 -10.81 3.16
N VAL A 563 -6.20 -10.65 3.69
CA VAL A 563 -7.33 -10.03 2.97
C VAL A 563 -7.13 -8.53 2.77
N PRO A 564 -6.68 -7.72 3.77
CA PRO A 564 -6.43 -6.30 3.52
C PRO A 564 -5.34 -6.09 2.46
N LEU A 565 -4.25 -6.87 2.49
CA LEU A 565 -3.22 -6.81 1.44
C LEU A 565 -3.76 -7.27 0.07
N SER A 566 -4.74 -8.17 0.03
CA SER A 566 -5.42 -8.59 -1.20
C SER A 566 -6.34 -7.49 -1.76
N ILE A 567 -7.07 -6.78 -0.88
CA ILE A 567 -7.84 -5.57 -1.24
C ILE A 567 -6.88 -4.52 -1.79
N PHE A 568 -5.75 -4.28 -1.10
CA PHE A 568 -4.73 -3.35 -1.55
C PHE A 568 -4.19 -3.73 -2.92
N PHE A 569 -3.95 -5.01 -3.20
CA PHE A 569 -3.45 -5.47 -4.50
C PHE A 569 -4.38 -5.09 -5.65
N ARG A 570 -5.70 -5.22 -5.47
CA ARG A 570 -6.70 -4.84 -6.49
C ARG A 570 -6.77 -3.32 -6.67
N PHE A 571 -6.73 -2.57 -5.56
CA PHE A 571 -6.67 -1.10 -5.61
C PHE A 571 -5.39 -0.60 -6.29
N HIS A 572 -4.23 -1.06 -5.84
CA HIS A 572 -2.91 -0.65 -6.30
C HIS A 572 -2.67 -1.08 -7.75
N SER A 573 -3.17 -2.24 -8.17
CA SER A 573 -3.23 -2.64 -9.57
C SER A 573 -3.98 -1.62 -10.43
N THR A 574 -5.10 -1.07 -9.93
CA THR A 574 -5.84 -0.01 -10.63
C THR A 574 -5.02 1.28 -10.73
N VAL A 575 -4.28 1.64 -9.69
CA VAL A 575 -3.34 2.79 -9.67
C VAL A 575 -2.24 2.61 -10.73
N CYS A 576 -1.54 1.47 -10.73
CA CYS A 576 -0.49 1.17 -11.69
C CYS A 576 -1.03 1.10 -13.13
N LEU A 577 -2.19 0.46 -13.37
CA LEU A 577 -2.83 0.42 -14.69
C LEU A 577 -3.27 1.81 -15.16
N SER A 578 -3.72 2.68 -14.26
CA SER A 578 -4.04 4.09 -14.57
C SER A 578 -2.80 4.89 -14.96
N HIS A 579 -1.66 4.65 -14.30
CA HIS A 579 -0.38 5.23 -14.68
C HIS A 579 0.05 4.74 -16.08
N ILE A 580 0.01 3.44 -16.33
CA ILE A 580 0.31 2.83 -17.65
C ILE A 580 -0.61 3.43 -18.74
N TRP A 581 -1.92 3.45 -18.52
CA TRP A 581 -2.91 4.01 -19.44
C TRP A 581 -2.62 5.48 -19.83
N LYS A 582 -2.16 6.28 -18.88
CA LYS A 582 -1.87 7.71 -19.06
C LYS A 582 -0.49 7.98 -19.68
N HIS A 583 0.52 7.13 -19.42
CA HIS A 583 1.91 7.44 -19.74
C HIS A 583 2.55 6.53 -20.81
N ALA A 584 2.17 5.26 -20.93
CA ALA A 584 2.88 4.29 -21.79
C ALA A 584 2.80 4.60 -23.30
N TRP A 585 1.76 5.31 -23.75
CA TRP A 585 1.59 5.75 -25.14
C TRP A 585 1.92 7.22 -25.39
N LYS A 586 2.60 7.89 -24.45
CA LYS A 586 3.19 9.22 -24.69
C LYS A 586 4.61 9.05 -25.20
N VAL A 587 4.97 9.84 -26.22
CA VAL A 587 6.38 9.97 -26.63
C VAL A 587 7.10 10.80 -25.57
N LYS A 588 8.13 10.23 -24.98
CA LYS A 588 9.12 10.96 -24.18
C LYS A 588 10.38 11.10 -25.02
N GLN A 589 10.94 12.31 -25.08
CA GLN A 589 12.35 12.47 -25.41
C GLN A 589 13.10 11.98 -24.17
N LEU A 590 13.85 10.90 -24.33
CA LEU A 590 14.72 10.28 -23.32
C LEU A 590 16.16 10.71 -23.58
#